data_AF-A0A2D6C435-F1
#
_entry.id   AF-A0A2D6C435-F1
#
_cell.length_a   1.000
_cell.length_b   1.000
_cell.length_c   1.000
_cell.angle_alpha   90.00
_cell.angle_beta   90.00
_cell.angle_gamma   90.00
#
_symmetry.space_group_name_H-M   'P 1'
#
loop_
_entity.id
_entity.type
_entity.pdbx_description
1 polymer ?
#
loop_
_entity_poly.entity_id
_entity_poly.type
_entity_poly.pdbx_seq_one_letter_code
_entity_poly.pdbx_strand_id
1 'polypeptide(L)'
;MPQDLVSVFVLPPSLAALETRLKSRQQMTGETDEQVAYRLSKAPAEVSHWAEYDFIIVNSDIDQSVAQVRAILTAERQRRERLRGIEGIVTDIRSIED
;
A
#
# COMPACT_ATOMS: atom_id res chain seq x y z
N MET A 1 -1.01 9.33 16.13
CA MET A 1 0.13 9.81 15.32
C MET A 1 -0.14 9.54 13.83
N PRO A 2 -1.04 10.29 13.19
CA PRO A 2 -1.37 10.06 11.77
C PRO A 2 -0.22 10.38 10.80
N GLN A 3 0.81 11.13 11.21
CA GLN A 3 1.95 11.50 10.35
C GLN A 3 3.03 10.42 10.24
N ASP A 4 3.01 9.40 11.10
CA ASP A 4 3.99 8.30 11.09
C ASP A 4 3.54 7.08 10.28
N LEU A 5 2.29 7.08 9.82
CA LEU A 5 1.71 6.01 9.02
C LEU A 5 1.53 6.47 7.58
N VAL A 6 1.72 5.53 6.65
CA VAL A 6 1.26 5.64 5.26
C VAL A 6 0.49 4.39 4.95
N SER A 7 -0.75 4.55 4.55
CA SER A 7 -1.68 3.47 4.25
C SER A 7 -1.72 3.21 2.75
N VAL A 8 -1.62 1.94 2.35
CA VAL A 8 -1.66 1.52 0.94
C VAL A 8 -2.72 0.44 0.78
N PHE A 9 -3.71 0.70 -0.06
CA PHE A 9 -4.73 -0.28 -0.44
C PHE A 9 -4.30 -1.03 -1.71
N VAL A 10 -4.38 -2.36 -1.70
CA VAL A 10 -3.98 -3.19 -2.84
C VAL A 10 -5.21 -3.86 -3.46
N LEU A 11 -5.50 -3.51 -4.70
CA LEU A 11 -6.62 -4.02 -5.48
C LEU A 11 -6.18 -5.07 -6.50
N PRO A 12 -6.97 -6.13 -6.73
CA PRO A 12 -6.88 -6.86 -7.99
C PRO A 12 -7.41 -6.00 -9.16
N PRO A 13 -7.00 -6.25 -10.42
CA PRO A 13 -7.45 -5.46 -11.57
C PRO A 13 -8.92 -5.66 -11.93
N SER A 14 -9.54 -6.73 -11.41
CA SER A 14 -10.95 -7.05 -11.65
C SER A 14 -11.46 -8.05 -10.61
N LEU A 15 -12.80 -8.19 -10.53
CA LEU A 15 -13.44 -9.24 -9.73
C LEU A 15 -13.04 -10.65 -10.22
N ALA A 16 -12.96 -10.86 -11.53
CA ALA A 16 -12.53 -12.14 -12.09
C ALA A 16 -11.08 -12.50 -11.68
N ALA A 17 -10.19 -11.50 -11.62
CA ALA A 17 -8.83 -11.70 -11.13
C ALA A 17 -8.82 -12.02 -9.61
N LEU A 18 -9.68 -11.37 -8.82
CA LEU A 18 -9.85 -11.69 -7.40
C LEU A 18 -10.29 -13.14 -7.20
N GLU A 19 -11.34 -13.57 -7.89
CA GLU A 19 -11.85 -14.94 -7.84
C GLU A 19 -10.78 -15.96 -8.21
N THR A 20 -10.05 -15.71 -9.29
CA THR A 20 -8.95 -16.59 -9.76
C THR A 20 -7.86 -16.73 -8.69
N ARG A 21 -7.49 -15.62 -8.04
CA ARG A 21 -6.48 -15.61 -6.97
C ARG A 21 -6.96 -16.36 -5.73
N LEU A 22 -8.21 -16.18 -5.33
CA LEU A 22 -8.80 -16.88 -4.17
C LEU A 22 -8.88 -18.39 -4.42
N LYS A 23 -9.31 -18.81 -5.61
CA LYS A 23 -9.33 -20.24 -6.02
C LYS A 23 -7.93 -20.84 -6.07
N SER A 24 -6.95 -20.09 -6.58
CA SER A 24 -5.54 -20.55 -6.58
C SER A 24 -5.02 -20.71 -5.16
N ARG A 25 -5.31 -19.74 -4.27
CA ARG A 25 -4.95 -19.83 -2.85
C ARG A 25 -5.63 -21.02 -2.17
N GLN A 26 -6.91 -21.24 -2.44
CA GLN A 26 -7.68 -22.37 -1.92
C GLN A 26 -6.98 -23.70 -2.19
N GLN A 27 -6.52 -23.92 -3.42
CA GLN A 27 -5.78 -25.14 -3.80
C GLN A 27 -4.47 -25.31 -3.03
N MET A 28 -3.81 -24.20 -2.66
CA MET A 28 -2.55 -24.21 -1.92
C MET A 28 -2.74 -24.40 -0.41
N THR A 29 -3.83 -23.88 0.16
CA THR A 29 -4.04 -23.83 1.62
C THR A 29 -5.06 -24.82 2.14
N GLY A 30 -5.86 -25.42 1.26
CA GLY A 30 -6.98 -26.28 1.64
C GLY A 30 -8.18 -25.51 2.20
N GLU A 31 -8.35 -24.22 1.85
CA GLU A 31 -9.58 -23.49 2.19
C GLU A 31 -10.81 -24.20 1.59
N THR A 32 -11.95 -24.14 2.28
CA THR A 32 -13.21 -24.68 1.77
C THR A 32 -13.88 -23.71 0.80
N ASP A 33 -14.83 -24.21 0.01
CA ASP A 33 -15.60 -23.38 -0.92
C ASP A 33 -16.39 -22.30 -0.17
N GLU A 34 -16.91 -22.60 1.02
CA GLU A 34 -17.62 -21.64 1.88
C GLU A 34 -16.71 -20.51 2.33
N GLN A 35 -15.44 -20.80 2.65
CA GLN A 35 -14.46 -19.79 3.05
C GLN A 35 -14.12 -18.85 1.89
N VAL A 36 -13.98 -19.39 0.67
CA VAL A 36 -13.73 -18.59 -0.53
C VAL A 36 -14.94 -17.72 -0.88
N ALA A 37 -16.15 -18.30 -0.87
CA ALA A 37 -17.39 -17.57 -1.14
C ALA A 37 -17.63 -16.44 -0.12
N TYR A 38 -17.36 -16.71 1.16
CA TYR A 38 -17.43 -15.70 2.21
C TYR A 38 -16.51 -14.51 1.93
N ARG A 39 -15.25 -14.76 1.56
CA ARG A 39 -14.29 -13.69 1.24
C ARG A 39 -14.72 -12.88 0.02
N LEU A 40 -15.22 -13.54 -1.03
CA LEU A 40 -15.77 -12.85 -2.20
C LEU A 40 -16.95 -11.95 -1.83
N SER A 41 -17.84 -12.42 -0.96
CA SER A 41 -18.98 -11.63 -0.49
C SER A 41 -18.58 -10.37 0.30
N LYS A 42 -17.40 -10.36 0.91
CA LYS A 42 -16.88 -9.21 1.68
C LYS A 42 -16.17 -8.19 0.81
N ALA A 43 -15.64 -8.59 -0.35
CA ALA A 43 -14.84 -7.73 -1.20
C ALA A 43 -15.51 -6.39 -1.58
N PRO A 44 -16.81 -6.31 -1.93
CA PRO A 44 -17.44 -5.03 -2.25
C PRO A 44 -17.45 -4.04 -1.07
N ALA A 45 -17.70 -4.54 0.13
CA ALA A 45 -17.73 -3.72 1.35
C ALA A 45 -16.32 -3.30 1.79
N GLU A 46 -15.29 -4.12 1.56
CA GLU A 46 -13.91 -3.71 1.80
C GLU A 46 -13.49 -2.64 0.78
N VAL A 47 -13.84 -2.82 -0.49
CA VAL A 47 -13.53 -1.84 -1.55
C VAL A 47 -14.23 -0.52 -1.28
N SER A 48 -15.44 -0.45 -0.73
CA SER A 48 -16.11 0.85 -0.49
C SER A 48 -15.32 1.82 0.40
N HIS A 49 -14.40 1.32 1.22
CA HIS A 49 -13.53 2.13 2.09
C HIS A 49 -12.17 2.47 1.45
N TRP A 50 -11.99 2.22 0.13
CA TRP A 50 -10.72 2.46 -0.56
C TRP A 50 -10.22 3.90 -0.42
N ALA A 51 -11.15 4.86 -0.33
CA ALA A 51 -10.85 6.29 -0.29
C ALA A 51 -10.24 6.74 1.05
N GLU A 52 -10.20 5.87 2.06
CA GLU A 52 -9.58 6.16 3.36
C GLU A 52 -8.05 5.97 3.35
N TYR A 53 -7.50 5.36 2.29
CA TYR A 53 -6.08 5.08 2.17
C TYR A 53 -5.32 6.20 1.44
N ASP A 54 -4.05 6.40 1.80
CA ASP A 54 -3.19 7.42 1.19
C ASP A 54 -2.82 7.07 -0.27
N PHE A 55 -2.66 5.77 -0.56
CA PHE A 55 -2.32 5.27 -1.89
C PHE A 55 -3.12 4.02 -2.26
N ILE A 56 -3.30 3.82 -3.57
CA ILE A 56 -3.93 2.63 -4.14
C ILE A 56 -2.98 2.00 -5.15
N ILE A 57 -2.80 0.68 -5.08
CA ILE A 57 -2.06 -0.12 -6.04
C ILE A 57 -3.00 -1.13 -6.69
N VAL A 58 -3.14 -1.06 -8.02
CA VAL A 58 -3.82 -2.10 -8.80
C VAL A 58 -2.81 -3.19 -9.14
N ASN A 59 -2.83 -4.26 -8.37
CA ASN A 59 -1.94 -5.40 -8.51
C ASN A 59 -2.39 -6.27 -9.68
N SER A 60 -1.96 -5.92 -10.89
CA SER A 60 -2.10 -6.75 -12.10
C SER A 60 -0.89 -7.66 -12.30
N ASP A 61 0.30 -7.14 -11.95
CA ASP A 61 1.60 -7.81 -12.01
C ASP A 61 2.31 -7.62 -10.66
N ILE A 62 2.91 -8.70 -10.15
CA ILE A 62 3.49 -8.71 -8.80
C ILE A 62 4.75 -7.84 -8.73
N ASP A 63 5.61 -7.89 -9.74
CA ASP A 63 6.88 -7.17 -9.74
C ASP A 63 6.65 -5.66 -9.85
N GLN A 64 5.70 -5.24 -10.69
CA GLN A 64 5.27 -3.84 -10.76
C GLN A 64 4.64 -3.36 -9.45
N SER A 65 3.79 -4.17 -8.82
CA SER A 65 3.17 -3.82 -7.54
C SER A 65 4.23 -3.62 -6.44
N VAL A 66 5.23 -4.50 -6.38
CA VAL A 66 6.35 -4.37 -5.44
C VAL A 66 7.17 -3.12 -5.73
N ALA A 67 7.45 -2.82 -7.00
CA ALA A 67 8.16 -1.61 -7.38
C ALA A 67 7.39 -0.34 -6.95
N GLN A 68 6.07 -0.32 -7.11
CA GLN A 68 5.20 0.78 -6.67
C GLN A 68 5.22 0.95 -5.14
N VAL A 69 5.11 -0.13 -4.36
CA VAL A 69 5.24 -0.06 -2.89
C VAL A 69 6.60 0.50 -2.48
N ARG A 70 7.69 0.07 -3.13
CA ARG A 70 9.04 0.58 -2.86
C ARG A 70 9.16 2.07 -3.20
N ALA A 71 8.55 2.50 -4.30
CA ALA A 71 8.53 3.90 -4.69
C ALA A 71 7.79 4.76 -3.66
N ILE A 72 6.60 4.34 -3.21
CA ILE A 72 5.84 5.00 -2.15
C ILE A 72 6.69 5.10 -0.88
N LEU A 73 7.25 3.99 -0.40
CA LEU A 73 8.10 3.97 0.79
C LEU A 73 9.30 4.92 0.68
N THR A 74 9.92 4.97 -0.50
CA THR A 74 11.08 5.85 -0.75
C THR A 74 10.67 7.31 -0.69
N ALA A 75 9.61 7.71 -1.41
CA ALA A 75 9.12 9.08 -1.41
C ALA A 75 8.68 9.52 0.00
N GLU A 76 7.97 8.65 0.70
CA GLU A 76 7.46 8.90 2.04
C GLU A 76 8.55 9.04 3.10
N ARG A 77 9.73 8.43 2.90
CA ARG A 77 10.92 8.66 3.74
C ARG A 77 11.62 10.00 3.46
N GLN A 78 11.40 10.59 2.29
CA GLN A 78 12.00 11.88 1.90
C GLN A 78 11.13 13.08 2.30
N ARG A 79 9.94 12.88 2.87
CA ARG A 79 9.12 13.97 3.39
C ARG A 79 9.90 14.75 4.46
N ARG A 80 9.94 16.08 4.31
CA ARG A 80 10.62 17.01 5.25
C ARG A 80 10.32 16.69 6.72
N GLU A 81 9.05 16.40 7.03
CA GLU A 81 8.57 16.08 8.37
C GLU A 81 9.22 14.82 8.99
N ARG A 82 9.77 13.93 8.17
CA ARG A 82 10.38 12.65 8.57
C ARG A 82 11.91 12.64 8.47
N LEU A 83 12.51 13.67 7.86
CA LEU A 83 13.97 13.81 7.77
C LEU A 83 14.53 14.29 9.11
N ARG A 84 15.19 13.39 9.84
CA ARG A 84 15.86 13.72 11.10
C ARG A 84 17.18 14.44 10.84
N GLY A 85 17.47 15.50 11.61
CA GLY A 85 18.77 16.18 11.62
C GLY A 85 18.96 17.18 10.46
N ILE A 86 17.92 17.42 9.66
CA ILE A 86 17.97 18.38 8.56
C ILE A 86 18.10 19.82 9.08
N GLU A 87 17.58 20.10 10.28
CA GLU A 87 17.65 21.43 10.91
C GLU A 87 19.08 21.88 11.17
N GLY A 88 19.96 20.95 11.56
CA GLY A 88 21.39 21.23 11.75
C GLY A 88 22.05 21.64 10.44
N ILE A 89 21.87 20.82 9.39
CA ILE A 89 22.38 21.11 8.04
C ILE A 89 21.88 22.47 7.53
N VAL A 90 20.60 22.78 7.71
CA VAL A 90 20.01 24.06 7.28
C VAL A 90 20.59 25.24 8.07
N THR A 91 20.84 25.06 9.37
CA THR A 91 21.41 26.10 10.23
C THR A 91 22.87 26.38 9.83
N ASP A 92 23.66 25.33 9.61
CA ASP A 92 25.05 25.44 9.16
C ASP A 92 25.15 26.21 7.84
N ILE A 93 24.31 25.88 6.85
CA ILE A 93 24.30 26.59 5.55
C ILE A 93 23.93 28.06 5.71
N ARG A 94 22.97 28.40 6.59
CA ARG A 94 22.53 29.78 6.80
C ARG A 94 23.60 30.66 7.45
N SER A 95 24.49 30.08 8.25
CA SER A 95 25.60 30.82 8.87
C SER A 95 26.64 31.36 7.89
N ILE A 96 26.56 31.00 6.60
CA ILE A 96 27.41 31.57 5.53
C ILE A 96 27.00 33.02 5.19
N GLU A 97 25.78 33.42 5.53
CA GLU A 97 25.26 34.77 5.28
C GLU A 97 25.66 35.80 6.37
N ASP A 98 26.25 35.34 7.48
CA ASP A 98 26.78 36.16 8.59
C ASP A 98 28.30 36.39 8.48
#